data_AF-A0AAU3QZI8-F1
#
_entry.id   AF-A0AAU3QZI8-F1
#
_cell.length_a   1.000
_cell.length_b   1.000
_cell.length_c   1.000
_cell.angle_alpha   90.00
_cell.angle_beta   90.00
_cell.angle_gamma   90.00
#
_symmetry.space_group_name_H-M   'P 1'
#
loop_
_entity.id
_entity.type
_entity.pdbx_description
1 polymer ?
#
loop_
_entity_poly.entity_id
_entity_poly.type
_entity_poly.pdbx_seq_one_letter_code
_entity_poly.pdbx_strand_id
1 'polypeptide(L)' 'MFHVGYTVEGTWRLLKRHGWSWQQPARRAIERDDEAVELWKKEVWPQVKVRRRPAGPGSSVRTRPASR' A
#
# COMPACT_ATOMS: atom_id res chain seq x y z
N MET A 1 -19.63 19.70 -8.75
CA MET A 1 -19.53 18.22 -8.76
C MET A 1 -18.17 17.85 -8.19
N PHE A 2 -18.09 17.34 -6.96
CA PHE A 2 -16.79 17.08 -6.32
C PHE A 2 -16.31 15.68 -6.68
N HIS A 3 -15.40 15.60 -7.64
CA HIS A 3 -14.63 14.38 -7.86
C HIS A 3 -13.42 14.39 -6.93
N VAL A 4 -13.60 13.92 -5.70
CA VAL A 4 -12.47 13.64 -4.81
C VAL A 4 -11.94 12.26 -5.15
N GLY A 5 -10.79 12.22 -5.84
CA GLY A 5 -10.03 11.00 -6.07
C GLY A 5 -8.90 10.89 -5.06
N TYR A 6 -8.74 9.71 -4.46
CA TYR A 6 -7.57 9.40 -3.62
C TYR A 6 -6.59 8.53 -4.41
N THR A 7 -5.30 8.79 -4.22
CA THR A 7 -4.26 7.85 -4.62
C THR A 7 -4.31 6.63 -3.71
N VAL A 8 -3.83 5.46 -4.16
CA VAL A 8 -3.75 4.23 -3.33
C VAL A 8 -3.04 4.50 -2.00
N GLU A 9 -1.99 5.30 -2.03
CA GLU A 9 -1.25 5.70 -0.84
C GLU A 9 -2.06 6.63 0.07
N GLY A 10 -2.81 7.57 -0.51
CA GLY A 10 -3.71 8.47 0.20
C GLY A 10 -4.84 7.72 0.92
N THR A 11 -5.44 6.74 0.25
CA THR A 11 -6.45 5.85 0.84
C THR A 11 -5.89 5.10 2.04
N TRP A 12 -4.68 4.53 1.92
CA TRP A 12 -4.05 3.82 3.04
C TRP A 12 -3.74 4.72 4.24
N ARG A 13 -3.23 5.93 3.98
CA ARG A 13 -2.98 6.93 5.04
C ARG A 13 -4.27 7.35 5.74
N LEU A 14 -5.37 7.51 5.01
CA LEU A 14 -6.69 7.81 5.57
C LEU A 14 -7.18 6.68 6.46
N LEU A 15 -7.16 5.43 5.97
CA LEU A 15 -7.57 4.26 6.74
C LEU A 15 -6.80 4.14 8.06
N LYS A 16 -5.46 4.26 8.02
CA LYS A 16 -4.66 4.23 9.25
C LYS A 16 -4.99 5.35 10.24
N ARG A 17 -5.31 6.56 9.76
CA ARG A 17 -5.74 7.67 10.63
C ARG A 17 -7.03 7.33 11.39
N HIS A 18 -7.91 6.53 10.79
CA HIS A 18 -9.14 6.05 11.41
C HIS A 18 -8.97 4.74 12.19
N GLY A 19 -7.74 4.34 12.50
CA GLY A 19 -7.46 3.15 13.31
C GLY A 19 -7.56 1.82 12.56
N TRP A 20 -7.71 1.85 11.23
CA TRP A 20 -7.74 0.61 10.45
C TRP A 20 -6.33 0.03 10.31
N SER A 21 -6.21 -1.25 10.62
CA SER A 21 -5.01 -2.07 10.39
C SER A 21 -5.29 -3.16 9.36
N TRP A 22 -4.22 -3.76 8.82
CA TRP A 22 -4.35 -4.97 8.02
C TRP A 22 -4.94 -6.09 8.88
N GLN A 23 -6.06 -6.66 8.45
CA GLN A 23 -6.71 -7.77 9.14
C GLN A 23 -6.20 -9.08 8.57
N GLN A 24 -5.56 -9.88 9.42
CA GLN A 24 -5.23 -11.25 9.06
C GLN A 24 -6.51 -12.09 9.06
N PRO A 25 -6.77 -12.92 8.04
CA PRO A 25 -7.88 -13.86 8.07
C PRO A 25 -7.83 -14.71 9.34
N ALA A 26 -8.97 -14.82 10.02
CA ALA A 26 -9.06 -15.54 11.30
C ALA A 26 -8.76 -17.05 11.18
N ARG A 27 -8.89 -17.61 9.97
CA ARG A 27 -8.64 -19.03 9.68
C ARG A 27 -7.73 -19.17 8.49
N ARG A 28 -6.85 -20.18 8.54
CA ARG A 28 -6.07 -20.64 7.38
C ARG A 28 -6.99 -21.48 6.48
N ALA A 29 -6.78 -21.39 5.17
CA ALA A 29 -7.47 -22.26 4.21
C ALA A 29 -7.02 -23.71 4.42
N ILE A 30 -7.95 -24.66 4.28
CA ILE A 30 -7.69 -26.10 4.47
C ILE A 30 -6.69 -26.62 3.44
N GLU A 31 -6.76 -26.10 2.22
CA GLU A 31 -5.89 -26.45 1.09
C GLU A 31 -4.49 -25.81 1.18
N ARG A 32 -4.21 -25.03 2.23
CA ARG A 32 -2.97 -24.26 2.32
C ARG A 32 -1.78 -25.16 2.60
N ASP A 33 -0.84 -25.18 1.66
CA ASP A 33 0.50 -25.74 1.84
C ASP A 33 1.49 -24.63 2.21
N ASP A 34 1.97 -24.63 3.46
CA ASP A 34 2.91 -23.64 3.96
C ASP A 34 4.31 -23.75 3.31
N GLU A 35 4.74 -24.96 2.91
CA GLU A 35 6.03 -25.15 2.21
C GLU A 35 5.96 -24.58 0.80
N ALA A 36 4.88 -24.87 0.07
CA ALA A 36 4.65 -24.28 -1.26
C ALA A 36 4.56 -22.75 -1.19
N VAL A 37 3.95 -22.19 -0.13
CA VAL A 37 3.88 -20.74 0.08
C VAL A 37 5.27 -20.14 0.30
N GLU A 38 6.12 -20.76 1.13
CA GLU A 38 7.48 -20.26 1.36
C GLU A 38 8.35 -20.37 0.10
N LEU A 39 8.25 -21.48 -0.64
CA LEU A 39 8.94 -21.65 -1.91
C LEU A 39 8.50 -20.58 -2.93
N TRP A 40 7.19 -20.33 -3.04
CA TRP A 40 6.66 -19.31 -3.95
C TRP A 40 7.17 -17.90 -3.60
N LYS A 41 7.19 -17.55 -2.30
CA LYS A 41 7.71 -16.26 -1.83
C LYS A 41 9.19 -16.08 -2.17
N LYS A 42 9.97 -17.15 -2.12
CA LYS A 42 11.41 -17.11 -2.38
C LYS A 42 11.70 -17.05 -3.88
N GLU A 43 11.05 -17.90 -4.67
CA GLU A 43 11.43 -18.14 -6.07
C GLU A 43 10.60 -17.31 -7.05
N VAL A 44 9.28 -17.22 -6.85
CA VAL A 44 8.34 -16.63 -7.82
C VAL A 44 8.09 -15.15 -7.55
N TRP A 45 7.91 -14.79 -6.28
CA TRP A 45 7.59 -13.41 -5.90
C TRP A 45 8.60 -12.37 -6.44
N PRO A 46 9.93 -12.59 -6.38
CA PRO A 46 10.89 -11.63 -6.94
C PRO A 46 10.73 -11.41 -8.45
N GLN A 47 10.24 -12.42 -9.19
CA GLN A 47 10.08 -12.38 -10.64
C GLN A 47 8.82 -11.60 -11.05
N VAL A 48 7.71 -11.82 -10.34
CA VAL A 48 6.42 -11.15 -10.64
C VAL A 48 6.31 -9.76 -10.04
N LYS A 49 7.12 -9.44 -9.02
CA LYS A 49 7.08 -8.14 -8.38
C LYS A 49 7.60 -7.07 -9.33
N VAL A 50 6.67 -6.24 -9.83
CA VAL A 50 7.02 -5.07 -10.63
C VAL A 50 8.00 -4.20 -9.85
N ARG A 51 9.17 -3.97 -10.46
CA ARG A 51 10.20 -3.09 -9.92
C ARG A 51 9.62 -1.67 -9.90
N ARG A 52 9.17 -1.21 -8.71
CA ARG A 52 8.68 0.16 -8.56
C ARG A 52 9.78 1.10 -8.99
N ARG A 53 9.47 2.01 -9.93
CA ARG A 53 10.34 3.15 -10.23
C ARG A 53 10.63 3.86 -8.91
N PRO A 54 11.87 4.31 -8.65
CA PRO A 54 12.15 5.17 -7.51
C PRO A 54 11.10 6.29 -7.48
N ALA A 55 10.56 6.59 -6.30
CA ALA A 55 9.67 7.72 -6.16
C ALA A 55 10.41 8.96 -6.68
N GLY A 56 9.96 9.49 -7.82
CA GLY A 56 10.47 10.76 -8.31
C GLY A 56 10.15 11.86 -7.29
N PRO A 57 10.90 12.97 -7.27
CA PRO A 57 10.60 14.08 -6.38
C PRO A 57 9.13 14.49 -6.51
N GLY A 58 8.38 14.45 -5.41
CA GLY A 58 7.05 15.02 -5.38
C GLY A 58 7.15 16.54 -5.50
N SER A 59 6.35 17.16 -6.36
CA SER A 59 6.26 18.61 -6.40
C SER A 59 5.53 19.09 -5.14
N SER A 60 6.22 19.84 -4.28
CA SER A 60 5.60 20.59 -3.19
C SER A 60 5.71 22.07 -3.51
N VAL A 61 4.58 22.73 -3.71
CA VAL A 61 4.55 24.19 -3.82
C VAL A 61 4.41 24.74 -2.40
N ARG A 62 5.35 25.60 -2.00
CA ARG A 62 5.34 26.24 -0.69
C ARG A 62 4.17 27.23 -0.67
N THR A 63 3.13 26.96 0.11
CA THR A 63 2.06 27.94 0.34
C THR A 63 2.60 29.07 1.22
N ARG A 64 2.36 30.32 0.81
CA ARG A 64 2.72 31.50 1.60
C ARG A 64 1.87 31.52 2.87
N PRO A 65 2.46 31.72 4.07
CA PRO A 65 1.66 31.93 5.27
C PRO A 65 0.82 33.20 5.07
N ALA A 66 -0.45 33.15 5.48
CA ALA A 66 -1.30 34.33 5.53
C ALA A 66 -0.68 35.33 6.53
N SER A 67 -0.50 36.58 6.09
CA SER A 67 -0.08 37.67 6.97
C SER A 67 -1.16 37.89 8.04
N ARG A 68 -0.72 38.11 9.28
CA ARG A 68 -1.55 38.59 10.37
C ARG A 68 -1.83 40.08 10.21
#